data_AF-A0A7Y5QZ92-F1
#
_entry.id   AF-A0A7Y5QZ92-F1
#
_cell.length_a   1.000
_cell.length_b   1.000
_cell.length_c   1.000
_cell.angle_alpha   90.00
_cell.angle_beta   90.00
_cell.angle_gamma   90.00
#
_symmetry.space_group_name_H-M   'P 1'
#
loop_
_entity.id
_entity.type
_entity.pdbx_description
1 polymer ?
#
loop_
_entity_poly.entity_id
_entity_poly.type
_entity_poly.pdbx_seq_one_letter_code
_entity_poly.pdbx_strand_id
1 'polypeptide(L)'
;PHALIAAFGGDSVAATKAFAEFAPNEQRLIALVDYANDAVGTSVAVARATEGKLWGVRIDTSQHLVDRSILPLMGTFPPTGVNPQLVWNVRNALDDEGFGDVKIVVSGGFSIERIRAFEEDGVPVDAYGVGSSLYAAHLPFTADIVTVNGEPQSKAGREARANAKLERVK
;
A
#
# COMPACT_ATOMS: atom_id res chain seq x y z
N PRO A 1 1.43 1.32 12.30
CA PRO A 1 0.66 2.49 11.77
C PRO A 1 1.34 3.79 12.23
N HIS A 2 1.13 4.93 11.56
CA HIS A 2 1.71 6.22 11.98
C HIS A 2 1.29 6.62 13.41
N ALA A 3 0.09 6.23 13.85
CA ALA A 3 -0.38 6.48 15.22
C ALA A 3 0.52 5.84 16.30
N LEU A 4 1.11 4.67 16.03
CA LEU A 4 2.08 4.06 16.94
C LEU A 4 3.34 4.91 17.02
N ILE A 5 3.89 5.34 15.88
CA ILE A 5 5.08 6.19 15.83
C ILE A 5 4.82 7.52 16.57
N ALA A 6 3.63 8.10 16.42
CA ALA A 6 3.22 9.28 17.16
C ALA A 6 3.20 9.06 18.68
N ALA A 7 2.74 7.90 19.15
CA ALA A 7 2.77 7.55 20.58
C ALA A 7 4.20 7.46 21.15
N PHE A 8 5.19 7.20 20.29
CA PHE A 8 6.63 7.24 20.61
C PHE A 8 7.27 8.60 20.28
N GLY A 9 6.49 9.67 20.20
CA GLY A 9 7.01 11.02 19.97
C GLY A 9 7.57 11.24 18.56
N GLY A 10 7.19 10.42 17.59
CA GLY A 10 7.71 10.47 16.23
C GLY A 10 8.93 9.58 15.97
N ASP A 11 9.41 8.85 16.99
CA ASP A 11 10.55 7.95 16.85
C ASP A 11 10.12 6.61 16.22
N SER A 12 10.40 6.46 14.92
CA SER A 12 10.10 5.25 14.16
C SER A 12 10.94 4.05 14.59
N VAL A 13 12.15 4.28 15.13
CA VAL A 13 13.03 3.20 15.64
C VAL A 13 12.47 2.67 16.95
N ALA A 14 12.17 3.54 17.90
CA ALA A 14 11.59 3.16 19.18
C ALA A 14 10.25 2.45 19.01
N ALA A 15 9.37 2.98 18.15
CA ALA A 15 8.08 2.36 17.84
C ALA A 15 8.23 0.96 17.23
N THR A 16 9.20 0.79 16.33
CA THR A 16 9.46 -0.51 15.67
C THR A 16 10.03 -1.52 16.65
N LYS A 17 10.97 -1.12 17.51
CA LYS A 17 11.53 -1.97 18.57
C LYS A 17 10.45 -2.44 19.53
N ALA A 18 9.64 -1.50 20.03
CA ALA A 18 8.52 -1.83 20.91
C ALA A 18 7.55 -2.80 20.23
N PHE A 19 7.18 -2.56 18.96
CA PHE A 19 6.32 -3.50 18.23
C PHE A 19 6.94 -4.90 18.11
N ALA A 20 8.25 -4.98 17.83
CA ALA A 20 8.96 -6.25 17.72
C ALA A 20 9.02 -7.06 19.02
N GLU A 21 8.91 -6.41 20.19
CA GLU A 21 8.85 -7.09 21.50
C GLU A 21 7.50 -7.76 21.75
N PHE A 22 6.41 -7.20 21.23
CA PHE A 22 5.04 -7.72 21.43
C PHE A 22 4.56 -8.60 20.26
N ALA A 23 5.14 -8.45 19.08
CA ALA A 23 4.73 -9.20 17.90
C ALA A 23 5.11 -10.69 18.05
N PRO A 24 4.21 -11.62 17.67
CA PRO A 24 4.55 -13.05 17.60
C PRO A 24 5.77 -13.28 16.67
N ASN A 25 6.65 -14.20 17.05
CA ASN A 25 7.88 -14.50 16.29
C ASN A 25 7.63 -14.94 14.84
N GLU A 26 6.42 -15.43 14.52
CA GLU A 26 6.05 -15.85 13.17
C GLU A 26 5.66 -14.67 12.25
N GLN A 27 5.42 -13.48 12.80
CA GLN A 27 5.02 -12.32 12.00
C GLN A 27 6.22 -11.61 11.39
N ARG A 28 6.07 -11.22 10.13
CA ARG A 28 7.03 -10.38 9.42
C ARG A 28 7.01 -8.97 10.00
N LEU A 29 8.12 -8.54 10.60
CA LEU A 29 8.29 -7.19 11.10
C LEU A 29 8.45 -6.21 9.93
N ILE A 30 7.50 -5.29 9.78
CA ILE A 30 7.52 -4.23 8.76
C ILE A 30 7.46 -2.86 9.42
N ALA A 31 8.44 -2.00 9.15
CA ALA A 31 8.51 -0.65 9.70
C ALA A 31 7.93 0.40 8.75
N LEU A 32 7.09 1.32 9.24
CA LEU A 32 6.72 2.53 8.50
C LEU A 32 7.86 3.56 8.62
N VAL A 33 8.31 4.11 7.50
CA VAL A 33 9.55 4.92 7.45
C VAL A 33 9.35 6.37 7.02
N ASP A 34 8.14 6.76 6.65
CA ASP A 34 7.84 8.06 6.05
C ASP A 34 7.41 9.15 7.07
N TYR A 35 7.31 8.82 8.36
CA TYR A 35 6.79 9.74 9.40
C TYR A 35 7.54 11.08 9.47
N ALA A 36 8.87 11.05 9.35
CA ALA A 36 9.73 12.24 9.45
C ALA A 36 10.04 12.89 8.09
N ASN A 37 9.39 12.45 7.00
CA ASN A 37 9.69 12.86 5.61
C ASN A 37 11.16 12.61 5.20
N ASP A 38 11.75 11.54 5.74
CA ASP A 38 13.09 11.05 5.44
C ASP A 38 13.06 9.52 5.42
N ALA A 39 12.41 8.96 4.40
CA ALA A 39 12.20 7.52 4.29
C ALA A 39 13.53 6.76 4.14
N VAL A 40 14.51 7.36 3.46
CA VAL A 40 15.84 6.77 3.26
C VAL A 40 16.58 6.66 4.58
N GLY A 41 16.74 7.77 5.31
CA GLY A 41 17.45 7.77 6.59
C GLY A 41 16.76 6.89 7.62
N THR A 42 15.43 6.94 7.68
CA THR A 42 14.63 6.13 8.62
C THR A 42 14.74 4.63 8.31
N SER A 43 14.76 4.23 7.04
CA SER A 43 14.91 2.82 6.64
C SER A 43 16.21 2.22 7.16
N VAL A 44 17.34 2.92 6.94
CA VAL A 44 18.65 2.49 7.43
C VAL A 44 18.70 2.46 8.97
N ALA A 45 18.15 3.48 9.63
CA ALA A 45 18.13 3.56 11.09
C ALA A 45 17.38 2.39 11.72
N VAL A 46 16.20 2.04 11.18
CA VAL A 46 15.41 0.92 11.69
C VAL A 46 16.07 -0.43 11.39
N ALA A 47 16.64 -0.61 10.20
CA ALA A 47 17.36 -1.84 9.83
C ALA A 47 18.54 -2.12 10.79
N ARG A 48 19.37 -1.10 11.06
CA ARG A 48 20.46 -1.20 12.05
C ARG A 48 19.95 -1.55 13.44
N ALA A 49 18.86 -0.90 13.87
CA ALA A 49 18.38 -0.99 15.23
C ALA A 49 17.63 -2.30 15.56
N THR A 50 17.24 -3.08 14.54
CA THR A 50 16.44 -4.31 14.71
C THR A 50 17.26 -5.59 14.52
N GLU A 51 18.56 -5.48 14.25
CA GLU A 51 19.53 -6.58 14.32
C GLU A 51 19.09 -7.85 13.54
N GLY A 52 18.64 -7.66 12.30
CA GLY A 52 18.23 -8.76 11.41
C GLY A 52 16.82 -9.29 11.62
N LYS A 53 16.05 -8.73 12.58
CA LYS A 53 14.62 -9.08 12.76
C LYS A 53 13.70 -8.39 11.75
N LEU A 54 14.16 -7.32 11.11
CA LEU A 54 13.35 -6.56 10.15
C LEU A 54 13.18 -7.36 8.87
N TRP A 55 11.93 -7.70 8.55
CA TRP A 55 11.61 -8.31 7.27
C TRP A 55 11.56 -7.27 6.15
N GLY A 56 11.03 -6.08 6.42
CA GLY A 56 10.95 -5.03 5.41
C GLY A 56 10.60 -3.63 5.93
N VAL A 57 10.67 -2.65 5.06
CA VAL A 57 10.22 -1.27 5.28
C VAL A 57 9.00 -0.98 4.43
N ARG A 58 8.11 -0.11 4.92
CA ARG A 58 6.93 0.36 4.21
C ARG A 58 7.02 1.86 3.95
N ILE A 59 7.05 2.23 2.67
CA ILE A 59 7.03 3.61 2.20
C ILE A 59 5.58 3.99 1.90
N ASP A 60 5.05 5.00 2.61
CA ASP A 60 3.66 5.47 2.51
C ASP A 60 3.55 6.98 2.32
N THR A 61 4.59 7.60 1.74
CA THR A 61 4.69 9.05 1.57
C THR A 61 3.46 9.64 0.88
N SER A 62 2.85 10.63 1.52
CA SER A 62 1.68 11.35 1.02
C SER A 62 1.90 11.90 -0.39
N GLN A 63 0.86 11.84 -1.24
CA GLN A 63 0.87 12.39 -2.60
C GLN A 63 1.06 13.92 -2.65
N HIS A 64 1.03 14.60 -1.51
CA HIS A 64 1.27 16.04 -1.40
C HIS A 64 2.65 16.39 -0.82
N LEU A 65 3.49 15.40 -0.52
CA LEU A 65 4.81 15.60 0.06
C LEU A 65 5.91 15.14 -0.90
N VAL A 66 7.03 15.86 -0.86
CA VAL A 66 8.28 15.46 -1.51
C VAL A 66 9.22 14.96 -0.40
N ASP A 67 9.63 13.69 -0.48
CA ASP A 67 10.60 13.12 0.46
C ASP A 67 11.93 13.87 0.35
N ARG A 68 12.63 14.03 1.48
CA ARG A 68 13.92 14.74 1.55
C ARG A 68 14.92 14.25 0.50
N SER A 69 14.98 12.94 0.23
CA SER A 69 15.92 12.36 -0.72
C SER A 69 15.64 12.75 -2.19
N ILE A 70 14.45 13.26 -2.47
CA ILE A 70 14.00 13.67 -3.81
C ILE A 70 14.26 15.15 -4.08
N LEU A 71 14.44 15.97 -3.04
CA LEU A 71 14.69 17.42 -3.19
C LEU A 71 15.80 17.77 -4.20
N PRO A 72 16.95 17.08 -4.24
CA PRO A 72 18.01 17.39 -5.22
C PRO A 72 17.64 17.09 -6.67
N LEU A 73 16.57 16.33 -6.90
CA LEU A 73 16.12 15.85 -8.20
C LEU A 73 14.85 16.59 -8.68
N MET A 74 14.39 17.60 -7.94
CA MET A 74 13.20 18.36 -8.30
C MET A 74 13.30 18.97 -9.71
N GLY A 75 12.17 18.97 -10.42
CA GLY A 75 12.07 19.48 -11.79
C GLY A 75 12.44 18.47 -12.88
N THR A 76 12.88 17.26 -12.52
CA THR A 76 13.23 16.21 -13.49
C THR A 76 12.10 15.20 -13.73
N PHE A 77 11.24 14.99 -12.74
CA PHE A 77 10.06 14.11 -12.79
C PHE A 77 9.01 14.56 -11.73
N PRO A 78 7.79 14.00 -11.71
CA PRO A 78 6.80 14.27 -10.65
C PRO A 78 7.29 13.81 -9.26
N PRO A 79 7.64 14.73 -8.33
CA PRO A 79 8.48 14.38 -7.17
C PRO A 79 7.69 13.95 -5.92
N THR A 80 6.36 13.99 -5.97
CA THR A 80 5.50 13.85 -4.80
C THR A 80 5.04 12.42 -4.55
N GLY A 81 4.87 12.05 -3.29
CA GLY A 81 4.43 10.74 -2.85
C GLY A 81 5.42 9.63 -3.17
N VAL A 82 4.96 8.39 -3.07
CA VAL A 82 5.77 7.21 -3.41
C VAL A 82 6.03 7.17 -4.91
N ASN A 83 7.28 7.27 -5.33
CA ASN A 83 7.67 7.25 -6.74
C ASN A 83 8.88 6.31 -6.96
N PRO A 84 9.15 5.88 -8.21
CA PRO A 84 10.26 4.96 -8.51
C PRO A 84 11.60 5.40 -7.94
N GLN A 85 11.93 6.69 -8.07
CA GLN A 85 13.21 7.22 -7.59
C GLN A 85 13.34 7.15 -6.07
N LEU A 86 12.26 7.40 -5.32
CA LEU A 86 12.26 7.24 -3.86
C LEU A 86 12.51 5.79 -3.45
N VAL A 87 11.89 4.83 -4.16
CA VAL A 87 12.11 3.41 -3.90
C VAL A 87 13.56 3.01 -4.18
N TRP A 88 14.14 3.48 -5.29
CA TRP A 88 15.55 3.27 -5.60
C TRP A 88 16.48 3.90 -4.57
N ASN A 89 16.20 5.11 -4.09
CA ASN A 89 17.00 5.76 -3.05
C ASN A 89 17.00 4.93 -1.76
N VAL A 90 15.84 4.39 -1.35
CA VAL A 90 15.73 3.51 -0.18
C VAL A 90 16.49 2.20 -0.41
N ARG A 91 16.31 1.55 -1.57
CA ARG A 91 16.99 0.30 -1.91
C ARG A 91 18.50 0.47 -1.87
N ASN A 92 19.03 1.47 -2.56
CA ASN A 92 20.46 1.74 -2.63
C ASN A 92 21.04 2.00 -1.24
N ALA A 93 20.37 2.82 -0.41
CA ALA A 93 20.84 3.11 0.94
C ALA A 93 20.83 1.89 1.86
N LEU A 94 19.86 0.97 1.71
CA LEU A 94 19.87 -0.29 2.43
C LEU A 94 21.00 -1.20 1.93
N ASP A 95 21.22 -1.28 0.62
CA ASP A 95 22.25 -2.14 0.02
C ASP A 95 23.67 -1.68 0.38
N ASP A 96 23.92 -0.37 0.34
CA ASP A 96 25.20 0.25 0.72
C ASP A 96 25.57 -0.04 2.18
N GLU A 97 24.56 -0.31 3.01
CA GLU A 97 24.70 -0.63 4.43
C GLU A 97 24.65 -2.15 4.72
N GLY A 98 24.58 -2.98 3.68
CA GLY A 98 24.56 -4.44 3.80
C GLY A 98 23.19 -5.04 4.14
N PHE A 99 22.10 -4.28 4.01
CA PHE A 99 20.72 -4.71 4.28
C PHE A 99 19.96 -5.14 3.02
N GLY A 100 20.66 -5.79 2.07
CA GLY A 100 20.10 -6.24 0.78
C GLY A 100 18.87 -7.15 0.91
N ASP A 101 18.78 -7.90 2.01
CA ASP A 101 17.66 -8.82 2.25
C ASP A 101 16.38 -8.14 2.76
N VAL A 102 16.47 -6.89 3.25
CA VAL A 102 15.31 -6.14 3.78
C VAL A 102 14.37 -5.79 2.65
N LYS A 103 13.11 -6.22 2.75
CA LYS A 103 12.10 -6.05 1.70
C LYS A 103 11.51 -4.64 1.64
N ILE A 104 11.06 -4.22 0.47
CA ILE A 104 10.40 -2.92 0.29
C ILE A 104 8.92 -3.12 -0.02
N VAL A 105 8.09 -2.57 0.87
CA VAL A 105 6.64 -2.48 0.71
C VAL A 105 6.30 -1.04 0.36
N VAL A 106 5.44 -0.84 -0.63
CA VAL A 106 4.94 0.50 -1.00
C VAL A 106 3.43 0.56 -0.85
N SER A 107 2.91 1.70 -0.43
CA SER A 107 1.47 1.94 -0.35
C SER A 107 1.11 3.39 -0.70
N GLY A 108 -0.18 3.70 -0.70
CA GLY A 108 -0.68 5.06 -0.94
C GLY A 108 -1.04 5.30 -2.41
N GLY A 109 -2.30 5.03 -2.75
CA GLY A 109 -2.86 5.35 -4.07
C GLY A 109 -2.33 4.50 -5.24
N PHE A 110 -1.95 3.25 -5.00
CA PHE A 110 -1.60 2.32 -6.07
C PHE A 110 -2.85 1.80 -6.80
N SER A 111 -2.84 1.88 -8.13
CA SER A 111 -3.81 1.27 -9.04
C SER A 111 -3.12 0.21 -9.89
N ILE A 112 -3.88 -0.53 -10.72
CA ILE A 112 -3.31 -1.54 -11.63
C ILE A 112 -2.29 -0.89 -12.58
N GLU A 113 -2.61 0.28 -13.13
CA GLU A 113 -1.76 1.01 -14.06
C GLU A 113 -0.44 1.44 -13.41
N ARG A 114 -0.53 1.95 -12.17
CA ARG A 114 0.66 2.39 -11.44
C ARG A 114 1.55 1.22 -11.01
N ILE A 115 0.96 0.09 -10.64
CA ILE A 115 1.72 -1.14 -10.34
C ILE A 115 2.44 -1.62 -11.61
N ARG A 116 1.74 -1.69 -12.75
CA ARG A 116 2.37 -2.08 -14.02
C ARG A 116 3.55 -1.20 -14.39
N ALA A 117 3.41 0.12 -14.26
CA ALA A 117 4.51 1.05 -14.53
C ALA A 117 5.73 0.77 -13.63
N PHE A 118 5.53 0.50 -12.34
CA PHE A 118 6.63 0.14 -11.43
C PHE A 118 7.31 -1.17 -11.82
N GLU A 119 6.54 -2.19 -12.19
CA GLU A 119 7.08 -3.49 -12.63
C GLU A 119 7.83 -3.38 -13.96
N GLU A 120 7.29 -2.63 -14.93
CA GLU A 120 7.92 -2.38 -16.23
C GLU A 120 9.24 -1.61 -16.10
N ASP A 121 9.31 -0.66 -15.17
CA ASP A 121 10.52 0.10 -14.84
C ASP A 121 11.51 -0.68 -13.96
N GLY A 122 11.18 -1.92 -13.57
CA GLY A 122 12.02 -2.78 -12.74
C GLY A 122 12.27 -2.22 -11.33
N VAL A 123 11.33 -1.44 -10.80
CA VAL A 123 11.46 -0.82 -9.48
C VAL A 123 11.50 -1.90 -8.40
N PRO A 124 12.44 -1.87 -7.44
CA PRO A 124 12.67 -2.95 -6.48
C PRO A 124 11.61 -2.92 -5.36
N VAL A 125 10.38 -3.31 -5.69
CA VAL A 125 9.26 -3.45 -4.76
C VAL A 125 8.95 -4.93 -4.55
N ASP A 126 8.83 -5.34 -3.30
CA ASP A 126 8.47 -6.72 -2.94
C ASP A 126 6.97 -6.90 -2.66
N ALA A 127 6.26 -5.82 -2.29
CA ALA A 127 4.81 -5.86 -2.07
C ALA A 127 4.13 -4.49 -2.22
N TYR A 128 2.88 -4.51 -2.69
CA TYR A 128 2.03 -3.33 -2.86
C TYR A 128 0.85 -3.34 -1.88
N GLY A 129 0.73 -2.31 -1.07
CA GLY A 129 -0.44 -2.00 -0.26
C GLY A 129 -1.48 -1.24 -1.09
N VAL A 130 -2.53 -1.95 -1.50
CA VAL A 130 -3.60 -1.42 -2.35
C VAL A 130 -4.88 -1.20 -1.53
N GLY A 131 -5.43 0.02 -1.61
CA GLY A 131 -6.60 0.43 -0.82
C GLY A 131 -7.79 0.82 -1.68
N SER A 132 -8.06 2.11 -1.79
CA SER A 132 -9.25 2.67 -2.44
C SER A 132 -9.52 2.16 -3.86
N SER A 133 -8.48 1.85 -4.63
CA SER A 133 -8.61 1.30 -5.99
C SER A 133 -9.29 -0.08 -6.05
N LEU A 134 -9.27 -0.87 -4.97
CA LEU A 134 -9.99 -2.14 -4.89
C LEU A 134 -11.49 -1.96 -4.65
N TYR A 135 -11.88 -0.94 -3.88
CA TYR A 135 -13.26 -0.75 -3.42
C TYR A 135 -14.01 0.35 -4.18
N ALA A 136 -13.36 1.04 -5.12
CA ALA A 136 -13.95 2.09 -5.95
C ALA A 136 -14.92 1.55 -7.03
N ALA A 137 -15.22 0.25 -7.04
CA ALA A 137 -16.16 -0.34 -7.99
C ALA A 137 -17.58 0.18 -7.72
N HIS A 138 -18.05 1.09 -8.58
CA HIS A 138 -19.46 1.40 -8.66
C HIS A 138 -20.15 0.26 -9.43
N LEU A 139 -20.82 -0.62 -8.68
CA LEU A 139 -21.62 -1.72 -9.24
C LEU A 139 -23.11 -1.34 -9.14
N PRO A 140 -23.65 -0.53 -10.07
CA PRO A 140 -25.06 -0.18 -10.04
C PRO A 140 -25.91 -1.42 -10.31
N PHE A 141 -26.68 -1.83 -9.31
CA PHE A 141 -27.73 -2.82 -9.47
C PHE A 141 -29.09 -2.12 -9.51
N THR A 142 -29.97 -2.59 -10.38
CA THR A 142 -31.37 -2.16 -10.41
C THR A 142 -32.25 -3.36 -10.11
N ALA A 143 -33.26 -3.17 -9.26
CA ALA A 143 -34.33 -4.13 -9.07
C ALA A 143 -35.48 -3.75 -10.01
N ASP A 144 -35.79 -4.62 -10.95
CA ASP A 144 -36.91 -4.45 -11.88
C ASP A 144 -37.87 -5.63 -11.72
N ILE A 145 -39.18 -5.36 -11.75
CA ILE A 145 -40.20 -6.42 -11.82
C ILE A 145 -40.10 -7.08 -13.20
N VAL A 146 -40.06 -8.41 -13.23
CA VAL A 146 -40.02 -9.22 -14.46
C VAL A 146 -41.18 -10.21 -14.59
N THR A 147 -41.98 -10.34 -13.53
CA THR A 147 -43.17 -11.21 -13.49
C THR A 147 -44.17 -10.64 -12.50
N VAL A 148 -45.44 -10.58 -12.88
CA VAL A 148 -46.55 -10.16 -12.01
C VAL A 148 -47.61 -11.25 -12.02
N ASN A 149 -47.95 -11.81 -10.86
CA ASN A 149 -48.93 -12.89 -10.71
C ASN A 149 -48.67 -14.13 -11.60
N GLY A 150 -47.40 -14.44 -11.88
CA GLY A 150 -47.00 -15.56 -12.74
C GLY A 150 -46.91 -15.22 -14.23
N GLU A 151 -47.39 -14.05 -14.65
CA GLU A 151 -47.33 -13.61 -16.05
C GLU A 151 -46.06 -12.77 -16.33
N PRO A 152 -45.33 -13.03 -17.44
CA PRO A 152 -44.20 -12.21 -17.84
C PRO A 152 -44.61 -10.75 -18.07
N GLN A 153 -44.07 -9.84 -17.25
CA GLN A 153 -44.32 -8.41 -17.37
C GLN A 153 -43.12 -7.63 -16.84
N SER A 154 -42.53 -6.80 -17.69
CA SER A 154 -41.29 -6.09 -17.38
C SER A 154 -41.21 -4.73 -18.10
N LYS A 155 -40.33 -3.85 -17.60
CA LYS A 155 -39.91 -2.64 -18.32
C LYS A 155 -39.19 -3.04 -19.62
N ALA A 156 -39.37 -2.29 -20.70
CA ALA A 156 -38.68 -2.54 -21.97
C ALA A 156 -37.15 -2.71 -21.78
N GLY A 157 -36.60 -3.77 -22.36
CA GLY A 157 -35.19 -4.16 -22.20
C GLY A 157 -34.86 -4.94 -20.92
N ARG A 158 -35.87 -5.28 -20.10
CA ARG A 158 -35.74 -6.20 -18.95
C ARG A 158 -36.52 -7.47 -19.21
N GLU A 159 -36.01 -8.58 -18.71
CA GLU A 159 -36.64 -9.90 -18.82
C GLU A 159 -36.21 -10.76 -17.63
N ALA A 160 -36.98 -11.81 -17.34
CA ALA A 160 -36.59 -12.80 -16.34
C ALA A 160 -35.35 -13.55 -16.81
N ARG A 161 -34.27 -13.49 -16.02
CA ARG A 161 -33.05 -14.26 -16.26
C ARG A 161 -32.90 -15.32 -15.19
N ALA A 162 -32.87 -16.58 -15.61
CA ALA A 162 -32.64 -17.69 -14.70
C ALA A 162 -31.24 -17.55 -14.07
N ASN A 163 -31.20 -17.57 -12.74
CA ASN A 163 -29.95 -17.58 -12.00
C ASN A 163 -30.02 -18.70 -10.96
N ALA A 164 -29.27 -19.78 -11.20
CA ALA A 164 -29.26 -20.98 -10.37
C ALA A 164 -28.74 -20.74 -8.93
N LYS A 165 -28.15 -19.57 -8.65
CA LYS A 165 -27.72 -19.16 -7.31
C LYS A 165 -28.78 -18.40 -6.53
N LEU A 166 -29.93 -18.08 -7.12
CA LEU A 166 -31.01 -17.39 -6.41
C LEU A 166 -31.73 -18.37 -5.48
N GLU A 167 -31.91 -17.95 -4.25
CA GLU A 167 -32.75 -18.62 -3.26
C GLU A 167 -33.80 -17.66 -2.73
N ARG A 168 -34.91 -18.21 -2.26
CA ARG A 168 -35.94 -17.41 -1.60
C ARG A 168 -35.41 -16.99 -0.24
N VAL A 169 -35.11 -15.70 -0.08
CA VAL A 169 -34.78 -15.11 1.21
C VAL A 169 -36.01 -15.22 2.12
N LYS A 170 -35.82 -15.80 3.32
CA LYS A 170 -36.85 -15.96 4.35
C LYS A 170 -36.88 -14.76 5.28
#